data_AF-A0A349IR63-F1
#
_entry.id   AF-A0A349IR63-F1
#
_cell.length_a   1.000
_cell.length_b   1.000
_cell.length_c   1.000
_cell.angle_alpha   90.00
_cell.angle_beta   90.00
_cell.angle_gamma   90.00
#
_symmetry.space_group_name_H-M   'P 1'
#
loop_
_entity.id
_entity.type
_entity.pdbx_description
1 polymer ?
#
loop_
_entity_poly.entity_id
_entity_poly.type
_entity_poly.pdbx_seq_one_letter_code
_entity_poly.pdbx_strand_id
1 'polypeptide(L)'
;MHMFQKLDPFYWFLKAMLRGFFKVELKSEEVDFISDNIQKHRKVLWINLIAAIFVVLALSKTDAKDIATLITALLAPVMVMGGAWFAISFGAIPAKLMNVSLSCTMWMFTAFLTSLTTMFIAVGFVTPAVVWPVLGIVYLSALFACIQYDTADGMKAGLDEAQLRHSRAAVRYYKKQGIDPDAIEQASKE
;
A
#
# COMPACT_ATOMS: atom_id res chain seq x y z
N MET A 1 -5.58 16.04 19.46
CA MET A 1 -5.82 14.78 18.71
C MET A 1 -4.90 13.61 19.11
N HIS A 2 -3.82 13.81 19.90
CA HIS A 2 -2.89 12.74 20.31
C HIS A 2 -3.40 11.77 21.39
N MET A 3 -4.43 12.13 22.15
CA MET A 3 -4.89 11.29 23.27
C MET A 3 -5.58 10.00 22.80
N PHE A 4 -6.34 10.05 21.70
CA PHE A 4 -7.01 8.87 21.13
C PHE A 4 -6.03 7.89 20.46
N GLN A 5 -4.88 8.35 19.96
CA GLN A 5 -3.88 7.48 19.33
C GLN A 5 -3.21 6.53 20.34
N LYS A 6 -3.14 6.91 21.62
CA LYS A 6 -2.55 6.07 22.67
C LYS A 6 -3.37 4.80 22.96
N LEU A 7 -4.67 4.83 22.68
CA LEU A 7 -5.58 3.70 22.92
C LEU A 7 -5.97 2.97 21.62
N ASP A 8 -5.50 3.42 20.47
CA ASP A 8 -5.86 2.83 19.18
C ASP A 8 -4.97 1.60 18.89
N PRO A 9 -5.51 0.36 18.92
CA PRO A 9 -4.72 -0.85 18.71
C PRO A 9 -4.15 -0.93 17.29
N PHE A 10 -4.85 -0.40 16.27
CA PHE A 10 -4.34 -0.40 14.91
C PHE A 10 -3.15 0.55 14.76
N TYR A 11 -3.16 1.68 15.46
CA TYR A 11 -2.01 2.57 15.47
C TYR A 11 -0.75 1.86 16.00
N TRP A 12 -0.86 1.17 17.14
CA TRP A 12 0.27 0.45 17.73
C TRP A 12 0.72 -0.75 16.90
N PHE A 13 -0.24 -1.50 16.35
CA PHE A 13 0.03 -2.59 15.43
C PHE A 13 0.83 -2.11 14.21
N LEU A 14 0.36 -1.05 13.54
CA LEU A 14 1.04 -0.47 12.38
C LEU A 14 2.42 0.07 12.74
N LYS A 15 2.55 0.75 13.88
CA LYS A 15 3.84 1.26 14.37
C LYS A 15 4.82 0.14 14.67
N ALA A 16 4.37 -0.98 15.23
CA ALA A 16 5.21 -2.15 15.48
C ALA A 16 5.64 -2.81 14.17
N MET A 17 4.72 -2.99 13.22
CA MET A 17 4.97 -3.57 11.90
C MET A 17 5.97 -2.74 11.07
N LEU A 18 5.86 -1.42 11.10
CA LEU A 18 6.73 -0.50 10.37
C LEU A 18 7.97 -0.07 11.16
N ARG A 19 8.21 -0.65 12.34
CA ARG A 19 9.38 -0.32 13.19
C ARG A 19 10.70 -0.45 12.44
N GLY A 20 10.81 -1.37 11.48
CA GLY A 20 12.00 -1.56 10.66
C GLY A 20 12.41 -0.29 9.92
N PHE A 21 11.46 0.49 9.40
CA PHE A 21 11.74 1.74 8.69
C PHE A 21 12.28 2.83 9.62
N PHE A 22 11.76 2.93 10.85
CA PHE A 22 12.23 3.90 11.84
C PHE A 22 13.63 3.61 12.42
N LYS A 23 14.23 2.45 12.12
CA LYS A 23 15.59 2.12 12.54
C LYS A 23 16.65 2.63 11.57
N VAL A 24 16.26 3.06 10.39
CA VAL A 24 17.16 3.65 9.40
C VAL A 24 17.27 5.14 9.71
N GLU A 25 18.43 5.76 9.42
CA GLU A 25 18.63 7.21 9.57
C GLU A 25 17.77 7.98 8.56
N LEU A 26 16.48 8.13 8.87
CA LEU A 26 15.51 8.82 8.04
C LEU A 26 15.57 10.33 8.25
N LYS A 27 15.36 11.08 7.16
CA LYS A 27 15.14 12.53 7.20
C LYS A 27 13.77 12.83 7.81
N SER A 28 13.57 14.06 8.28
CA SER A 28 12.29 14.50 8.86
C SER A 28 11.11 14.26 7.92
N GLU A 29 11.27 14.57 6.63
CA GLU A 29 10.22 14.41 5.62
C GLU A 29 9.80 12.94 5.43
N GLU A 30 10.75 12.01 5.55
CA GLU A 30 10.52 10.57 5.45
C GLU A 30 9.79 10.03 6.70
N VAL A 31 10.14 10.55 7.88
CA VAL A 31 9.44 10.25 9.12
C VAL A 31 7.99 10.73 9.06
N ASP A 32 7.75 11.93 8.55
CA ASP A 32 6.42 12.50 8.36
C ASP A 32 5.61 11.66 7.36
N PHE A 33 6.22 11.22 6.25
CA PHE A 33 5.58 10.32 5.30
C PHE A 33 5.14 8.99 5.95
N ILE A 34 6.01 8.34 6.72
CA ILE A 34 5.64 7.08 7.39
C ILE A 34 4.51 7.32 8.39
N SER A 35 4.55 8.45 9.12
CA SER A 35 3.48 8.83 10.04
C SER A 35 2.14 8.99 9.31
N ASP A 36 2.13 9.68 8.18
CA ASP A 36 0.95 9.84 7.32
C ASP A 36 0.46 8.51 6.77
N ASN A 37 1.38 7.62 6.37
CA ASN A 37 1.01 6.30 5.90
C ASN A 37 0.42 5.41 7.01
N ILE A 38 0.92 5.53 8.24
CA ILE A 38 0.31 4.92 9.43
C ILE A 38 -1.11 5.44 9.62
N GLN A 39 -1.34 6.76 9.50
CA GLN A 39 -2.70 7.31 9.63
C GLN A 39 -3.62 6.84 8.50
N LYS A 40 -3.11 6.70 7.27
CA LYS A 40 -3.82 6.15 6.11
C LYS A 40 -4.31 4.74 6.43
N HIS A 41 -3.38 3.82 6.72
CA HIS A 41 -3.69 2.42 6.97
C HIS A 41 -4.54 2.22 8.23
N ARG A 42 -4.35 3.04 9.26
CA ARG A 42 -5.20 3.03 10.47
C ARG A 42 -6.67 3.27 10.11
N LYS A 43 -6.96 4.27 9.28
CA LYS A 43 -8.34 4.54 8.82
C LYS A 43 -8.89 3.37 8.02
N VAL A 44 -8.10 2.81 7.11
CA VAL A 44 -8.49 1.65 6.30
C VAL A 44 -8.82 0.45 7.17
N LEU A 45 -7.99 0.14 8.18
CA LEU A 45 -8.23 -0.97 9.10
C LEU A 45 -9.51 -0.80 9.92
N TRP A 46 -9.82 0.41 10.38
CA TRP A 46 -11.09 0.70 11.06
C TRP A 46 -12.30 0.53 10.15
N ILE A 47 -12.24 1.07 8.93
CA ILE A 47 -13.31 0.89 7.94
C ILE A 47 -13.52 -0.60 7.64
N ASN A 48 -12.42 -1.33 7.45
CA ASN A 48 -12.45 -2.75 7.18
C ASN A 48 -13.03 -3.57 8.34
N LEU A 49 -12.69 -3.24 9.58
CA LEU A 49 -13.25 -3.88 10.76
C LEU A 49 -14.77 -3.69 10.85
N ILE A 50 -15.24 -2.47 10.62
CA ILE A 50 -16.68 -2.17 10.61
C ILE A 50 -17.36 -2.96 9.50
N ALA A 51 -16.81 -2.95 8.28
CA ALA A 51 -17.34 -3.72 7.16
C ALA A 51 -17.37 -5.24 7.47
N ALA A 52 -16.32 -5.78 8.06
CA ALA A 52 -16.22 -7.18 8.45
C ALA A 52 -17.34 -7.61 9.41
N ILE A 53 -17.70 -6.77 10.39
CA ILE A 53 -18.83 -7.04 11.30
C ILE A 53 -20.13 -7.20 10.51
N PHE A 54 -20.42 -6.29 9.58
CA PHE A 54 -21.62 -6.39 8.74
C PHE A 54 -21.61 -7.62 7.83
N VAL A 55 -20.45 -7.98 7.28
CA VAL A 55 -20.31 -9.20 6.47
C VAL A 55 -20.61 -10.45 7.29
N VAL A 56 -20.03 -10.58 8.49
CA VAL A 56 -20.30 -11.72 9.38
C VAL A 56 -21.79 -11.84 9.67
N LEU A 57 -22.45 -10.72 10.00
CA LEU A 57 -23.89 -10.69 10.27
C LEU A 57 -24.70 -11.11 9.04
N ALA A 58 -24.36 -10.63 7.85
CA ALA A 58 -25.04 -10.99 6.60
C ALA A 58 -24.87 -12.48 6.26
N LEU A 59 -23.66 -13.01 6.36
CA LEU A 59 -23.36 -14.39 5.97
C LEU A 59 -23.86 -15.43 6.97
N SER A 60 -24.02 -15.06 8.25
CA SER A 60 -24.52 -15.97 9.30
C SER A 60 -25.89 -16.60 9.02
N LYS A 61 -26.68 -15.98 8.13
CA LYS A 61 -28.03 -16.43 7.75
C LYS A 61 -28.14 -16.80 6.26
N THR A 62 -27.01 -16.90 5.56
CA THR A 62 -26.96 -17.15 4.12
C THR A 62 -26.62 -18.62 3.85
N ASP A 63 -27.28 -19.22 2.87
CA ASP A 63 -27.02 -20.62 2.49
C ASP A 63 -25.62 -20.77 1.87
N ALA A 64 -24.97 -21.91 2.12
CA ALA A 64 -23.60 -22.17 1.65
C ALA A 64 -23.43 -22.03 0.12
N LYS A 65 -24.48 -22.33 -0.65
CA LYS A 65 -24.49 -22.17 -2.12
C LYS A 65 -24.38 -20.71 -2.55
N ASP A 66 -25.06 -19.81 -1.87
CA ASP A 66 -25.02 -18.37 -2.17
C ASP A 66 -23.69 -17.77 -1.72
N ILE A 67 -23.13 -18.26 -0.61
CA ILE A 67 -21.78 -17.90 -0.16
C ILE A 67 -20.72 -18.29 -1.20
N ALA A 68 -20.82 -19.49 -1.80
CA ALA A 68 -19.91 -19.92 -2.87
C ALA A 68 -19.99 -19.02 -4.12
N THR A 69 -21.21 -18.55 -4.45
CA THR A 69 -21.43 -17.59 -5.54
C THR A 69 -20.77 -16.24 -5.21
N LEU A 70 -20.92 -15.76 -3.98
CA LEU A 70 -20.26 -14.54 -3.49
C LEU A 70 -18.73 -14.65 -3.57
N ILE A 71 -18.14 -15.76 -3.14
CA ILE A 71 -16.68 -15.99 -3.22
C ILE A 71 -16.21 -15.84 -4.67
N THR A 72 -16.91 -16.47 -5.61
CA THR A 72 -16.57 -16.41 -7.04
C THR A 72 -16.67 -14.97 -7.58
N ALA A 73 -17.72 -14.24 -7.20
CA ALA A 73 -17.90 -12.85 -7.59
C ALA A 73 -16.83 -11.91 -7.00
N LEU A 74 -16.27 -12.24 -5.82
CA LEU A 74 -15.24 -11.45 -5.15
C LEU A 74 -13.82 -11.67 -5.69
N LEU A 75 -13.56 -12.75 -6.43
CA LEU A 75 -12.24 -13.00 -7.02
C LEU A 75 -11.79 -11.85 -7.94
N ALA A 76 -12.68 -11.41 -8.83
CA ALA A 76 -12.40 -10.33 -9.77
C ALA A 76 -12.05 -9.00 -9.07
N PRO A 77 -12.86 -8.45 -8.15
CA PRO A 77 -12.52 -7.20 -7.48
C PRO A 77 -11.28 -7.33 -6.60
N VAL A 78 -11.02 -8.48 -5.94
CA VAL A 78 -9.78 -8.69 -5.17
C VAL A 78 -8.56 -8.63 -6.09
N MET A 79 -8.58 -9.34 -7.23
CA MET A 79 -7.45 -9.36 -8.16
C MET A 79 -7.26 -8.03 -8.88
N VAL A 80 -8.34 -7.40 -9.35
CA VAL A 80 -8.28 -6.15 -10.13
C VAL A 80 -7.91 -4.97 -9.23
N MET A 81 -8.54 -4.82 -8.06
CA MET A 81 -8.23 -3.70 -7.16
C MET A 81 -6.87 -3.88 -6.51
N GLY A 82 -6.51 -5.12 -6.13
CA GLY A 82 -5.16 -5.44 -5.64
C GLY A 82 -4.10 -5.14 -6.70
N GLY A 83 -4.27 -5.66 -7.92
CA GLY A 83 -3.34 -5.43 -9.02
C GLY A 83 -3.22 -3.96 -9.42
N ALA A 84 -4.34 -3.24 -9.54
CA ALA A 84 -4.34 -1.81 -9.84
C ALA A 84 -3.64 -1.00 -8.75
N TRP A 85 -3.80 -1.38 -7.48
CA TRP A 85 -3.14 -0.72 -6.37
C TRP A 85 -1.62 -0.93 -6.39
N PHE A 86 -1.16 -2.15 -6.65
CA PHE A 86 0.27 -2.44 -6.83
C PHE A 86 0.89 -1.78 -8.06
N ALA A 87 0.10 -1.53 -9.11
CA ALA A 87 0.56 -0.89 -10.34
C ALA A 87 0.88 0.60 -10.16
N ILE A 88 0.33 1.25 -9.13
CA ILE A 88 0.67 2.64 -8.81
C ILE A 88 2.00 2.66 -8.07
N SER A 89 3.05 3.14 -8.73
CA SER A 89 4.33 3.41 -8.09
C SER A 89 4.44 4.88 -7.70
N PHE A 90 4.71 5.15 -6.42
CA PHE A 90 4.97 6.49 -5.90
C PHE A 90 6.27 7.10 -6.42
N GLY A 91 7.21 6.29 -6.92
CA GLY A 91 8.48 6.78 -7.48
C GLY A 91 8.29 7.75 -8.65
N ALA A 92 7.31 7.48 -9.49
CA ALA A 92 6.97 8.29 -10.67
C ALA A 92 6.05 9.48 -10.36
N ILE A 93 5.59 9.62 -9.11
CA ILE A 93 4.64 10.65 -8.72
C ILE A 93 5.41 11.90 -8.27
N PRO A 94 5.16 13.08 -8.88
CA PRO A 94 5.73 14.33 -8.41
C PRO A 94 5.38 14.58 -6.95
N ALA A 95 6.33 15.04 -6.13
CA ALA A 95 6.13 15.23 -4.70
C ALA A 95 4.93 16.13 -4.36
N LYS A 96 4.68 17.15 -5.19
CA LYS A 96 3.53 18.06 -5.06
C LYS A 96 2.15 17.38 -5.17
N LEU A 97 2.06 16.21 -5.78
CA LEU A 97 0.82 15.43 -5.93
C LEU A 97 0.67 14.34 -4.86
N MET A 98 1.62 14.22 -3.92
CA MET A 98 1.64 13.14 -2.95
C MET A 98 0.35 12.98 -2.16
N ASN A 99 -0.24 14.09 -1.70
CA ASN A 99 -1.49 14.06 -0.94
C ASN A 99 -2.67 13.48 -1.75
N VAL A 100 -2.73 13.78 -3.05
CA VAL A 100 -3.77 13.25 -3.95
C VAL A 100 -3.55 11.75 -4.16
N SER A 101 -2.30 11.34 -4.39
CA SER A 101 -1.93 9.94 -4.59
C SER A 101 -2.16 9.09 -3.34
N LEU A 102 -1.85 9.61 -2.15
CA LEU A 102 -2.15 8.96 -0.87
C LEU A 102 -3.66 8.78 -0.65
N SER A 103 -4.46 9.78 -1.03
CA SER A 103 -5.93 9.68 -0.96
C SER A 103 -6.47 8.63 -1.93
N CYS A 104 -5.98 8.61 -3.17
CA CYS A 104 -6.39 7.63 -4.19
C CYS A 104 -6.02 6.21 -3.76
N THR A 105 -4.77 5.99 -3.37
CA THR A 105 -4.29 4.68 -2.90
C THR A 105 -4.97 4.23 -1.61
N MET A 106 -5.39 5.16 -0.72
CA MET A 106 -6.22 4.83 0.43
C MET A 106 -7.52 4.15 0.01
N TRP A 107 -8.27 4.73 -0.93
CA TRP A 107 -9.56 4.18 -1.35
C TRP A 107 -9.43 2.89 -2.14
N MET A 108 -8.41 2.79 -3.01
CA MET A 108 -8.10 1.54 -3.72
C MET A 108 -7.73 0.43 -2.74
N PHE A 109 -6.87 0.71 -1.77
CA PHE A 109 -6.51 -0.25 -0.73
C PHE A 109 -7.70 -0.62 0.16
N THR A 110 -8.58 0.35 0.45
CA THR A 110 -9.82 0.09 1.18
C THR A 110 -10.71 -0.89 0.43
N ALA A 111 -10.97 -0.65 -0.86
CA ALA A 111 -11.80 -1.52 -1.70
C ALA A 111 -11.19 -2.93 -1.84
N PHE A 112 -9.86 -3.00 -2.02
CA PHE A 112 -9.13 -4.27 -2.04
C PHE A 112 -9.27 -5.01 -0.71
N LEU A 113 -8.96 -4.35 0.41
CA LEU A 113 -8.93 -5.00 1.73
C LEU A 113 -10.33 -5.41 2.19
N THR A 114 -11.36 -4.61 1.94
CA THR A 114 -12.75 -4.99 2.26
C THR A 114 -13.20 -6.19 1.43
N SER A 115 -12.86 -6.23 0.14
CA SER A 115 -13.15 -7.38 -0.72
C SER A 115 -12.41 -8.63 -0.26
N LEU A 116 -11.12 -8.50 0.07
CA LEU A 116 -10.29 -9.60 0.57
C LEU A 116 -10.80 -10.13 1.91
N THR A 117 -11.19 -9.22 2.82
CA THR A 117 -11.76 -9.58 4.13
C THR A 117 -13.11 -10.26 3.97
N THR A 118 -13.95 -9.75 3.08
CA THR A 118 -15.24 -10.39 2.76
C THR A 118 -15.04 -11.80 2.23
N MET A 119 -14.07 -11.98 1.31
CA MET A 119 -13.73 -13.28 0.77
C MET A 119 -13.18 -14.21 1.86
N PHE A 120 -12.28 -13.73 2.73
CA PHE A 120 -11.74 -14.49 3.87
C PHE A 120 -12.85 -14.98 4.80
N ILE A 121 -13.79 -14.11 5.18
CA ILE A 121 -14.94 -14.47 6.03
C ILE A 121 -15.82 -15.49 5.31
N ALA A 122 -16.18 -15.22 4.04
CA ALA A 122 -17.04 -16.10 3.25
C ALA A 122 -16.45 -17.51 3.11
N VAL A 123 -15.15 -17.63 2.80
CA VAL A 123 -14.44 -18.91 2.77
C VAL A 123 -14.48 -19.58 4.14
N GLY A 124 -14.32 -18.83 5.24
CA GLY A 124 -14.42 -19.35 6.60
C GLY A 124 -15.78 -20.02 6.90
N PHE A 125 -16.89 -19.47 6.40
CA PHE A 125 -18.23 -20.04 6.59
C PHE A 125 -18.47 -21.35 5.83
N VAL A 126 -17.74 -21.60 4.74
CA VAL A 126 -17.92 -22.80 3.89
C VAL A 126 -16.79 -23.82 4.00
N THR A 127 -15.75 -23.53 4.80
CA THR A 127 -14.60 -24.42 5.00
C THR A 127 -14.53 -24.97 6.43
N PRO A 128 -13.97 -26.18 6.61
CA PRO A 128 -13.78 -26.75 7.94
C PRO A 128 -12.87 -25.88 8.82
N ALA A 129 -13.21 -25.75 10.11
CA ALA A 129 -12.49 -24.91 11.07
C ALA A 129 -10.99 -25.26 11.21
N VAL A 130 -10.60 -26.51 10.94
CA VAL A 130 -9.19 -26.95 10.94
C VAL A 130 -8.32 -26.20 9.92
N VAL A 131 -8.92 -25.63 8.87
CA VAL A 131 -8.21 -24.89 7.82
C VAL A 131 -8.05 -23.39 8.16
N TRP A 132 -8.84 -22.88 9.11
CA TRP A 132 -8.85 -21.45 9.46
C TRP A 132 -7.49 -20.89 9.88
N PRO A 133 -6.61 -21.60 10.63
CA PRO A 133 -5.28 -21.09 10.94
C PRO A 133 -4.46 -20.77 9.68
N VAL A 134 -4.55 -21.63 8.65
CA VAL A 134 -3.84 -21.43 7.38
C VAL A 134 -4.40 -20.22 6.65
N LEU A 135 -5.73 -20.10 6.56
CA LEU A 135 -6.39 -18.95 5.95
C LEU A 135 -6.00 -17.64 6.66
N GLY A 136 -5.96 -17.67 8.00
CA GLY A 136 -5.57 -16.53 8.82
C GLY A 136 -4.14 -16.09 8.56
N ILE A 137 -3.20 -17.05 8.45
CA ILE A 137 -1.81 -16.75 8.08
C ILE A 137 -1.75 -16.09 6.70
N VAL A 138 -2.42 -16.65 5.69
CA VAL A 138 -2.43 -16.10 4.32
C VAL A 138 -2.99 -14.66 4.31
N TYR A 139 -4.12 -14.43 4.97
CA TYR A 139 -4.75 -13.12 5.06
C TYR A 139 -3.84 -12.10 5.75
N LEU A 140 -3.28 -12.46 6.91
CA LEU A 140 -2.39 -11.57 7.66
C LEU A 140 -1.09 -11.31 6.88
N SER A 141 -0.46 -12.33 6.30
CA SER A 141 0.74 -12.15 5.48
C SER A 141 0.50 -11.22 4.30
N ALA A 142 -0.64 -11.35 3.61
CA ALA A 142 -1.01 -10.45 2.53
C ALA A 142 -1.16 -9.01 3.03
N LEU A 143 -1.88 -8.80 4.14
CA LEU A 143 -2.04 -7.48 4.76
C LEU A 143 -0.68 -6.84 5.12
N PHE A 144 0.19 -7.60 5.78
CA PHE A 144 1.53 -7.15 6.16
C PHE A 144 2.36 -6.78 4.93
N ALA A 145 2.41 -7.67 3.93
CA ALA A 145 3.18 -7.45 2.71
C ALA A 145 2.71 -6.20 1.97
N CYS A 146 1.40 -6.00 1.83
CA CYS A 146 0.85 -4.80 1.21
C CYS A 146 1.29 -3.54 1.96
N ILE A 147 1.07 -3.46 3.28
CA ILE A 147 1.38 -2.22 4.01
C ILE A 147 2.89 -1.91 4.01
N GLN A 148 3.73 -2.94 4.14
CA GLN A 148 5.19 -2.76 4.04
C GLN A 148 5.61 -2.32 2.64
N TYR A 149 5.06 -2.93 1.58
CA TYR A 149 5.34 -2.57 0.20
C TYR A 149 4.95 -1.12 -0.09
N ASP A 150 3.74 -0.71 0.25
CA ASP A 150 3.23 0.64 0.01
C ASP A 150 4.01 1.70 0.81
N THR A 151 4.47 1.34 2.02
CA THR A 151 5.38 2.21 2.76
C THR A 151 6.74 2.31 2.05
N ALA A 152 7.34 1.19 1.65
CA ALA A 152 8.63 1.18 0.97
C ALA A 152 8.60 1.91 -0.38
N ASP A 153 7.52 1.76 -1.13
CA ASP A 153 7.36 2.41 -2.42
C ASP A 153 7.07 3.90 -2.27
N GLY A 154 6.24 4.27 -1.29
CA GLY A 154 5.98 5.65 -0.91
C GLY A 154 7.23 6.44 -0.53
N MET A 155 8.22 5.78 0.08
CA MET A 155 9.52 6.38 0.40
C MET A 155 10.36 6.73 -0.84
N LYS A 156 10.00 6.23 -2.03
CA LYS A 156 10.63 6.60 -3.31
C LYS A 156 10.01 7.84 -3.94
N ALA A 157 9.00 8.43 -3.31
CA ALA A 157 8.32 9.62 -3.81
C ALA A 157 9.27 10.72 -4.30
N GLY A 158 9.06 11.20 -5.52
CA GLY A 158 9.86 12.27 -6.09
C GLY A 158 11.31 11.88 -6.42
N LEU A 159 11.65 10.58 -6.42
CA LEU A 159 12.94 10.07 -6.89
C LEU A 159 13.20 10.50 -8.33
N ASP A 160 12.20 10.37 -9.21
CA ASP A 160 12.31 10.79 -10.61
C ASP A 160 12.59 12.31 -10.73
N GLU A 161 11.97 13.11 -9.88
CA GLU A 161 12.20 14.57 -9.85
C GLU A 161 13.60 14.91 -9.33
N ALA A 162 14.09 14.18 -8.32
CA ALA A 162 15.46 14.32 -7.84
C ALA A 162 16.46 13.91 -8.94
N GLN A 163 16.26 12.75 -9.57
CA GLN A 163 17.10 12.27 -10.67
C GLN A 163 17.12 13.25 -11.84
N LEU A 164 15.97 13.80 -12.22
CA LEU A 164 15.87 14.80 -13.28
C LEU A 164 16.62 16.09 -12.92
N ARG A 165 16.52 16.56 -11.66
CA ARG A 165 17.26 17.74 -11.18
C ARG A 165 18.78 17.50 -11.20
N HIS A 166 19.23 16.34 -10.73
CA HIS A 166 20.65 15.99 -10.74
C HIS A 166 21.19 15.82 -12.17
N SER A 167 20.43 15.17 -13.05
CA SER A 167 20.77 15.02 -14.47
C SER A 167 20.92 16.39 -15.14
N ARG A 168 19.96 17.30 -14.95
CA ARG A 168 20.04 18.68 -15.47
C ARG A 168 21.23 19.46 -14.90
N ALA A 169 21.56 19.28 -13.63
CA ALA A 169 22.71 19.91 -13.00
C ALA A 169 24.04 19.38 -13.58
N ALA A 170 24.13 18.07 -13.81
CA ALA A 170 25.29 17.43 -14.43
C ALA A 170 25.49 17.93 -15.87
N VAL A 171 24.42 17.96 -16.69
CA VAL A 171 24.49 18.50 -18.07
C VAL A 171 24.97 19.95 -18.07
N ARG A 172 24.48 20.79 -17.14
CA ARG A 172 24.95 22.19 -17.01
C ARG A 172 26.42 22.27 -16.62
N TYR A 173 26.88 21.38 -15.75
CA TYR A 173 28.29 21.30 -15.35
C TYR A 173 29.19 20.89 -16.53
N TYR A 174 28.83 19.84 -17.27
CA TYR A 174 29.59 19.40 -18.45
C TYR A 174 29.69 20.47 -19.53
N LYS A 175 28.57 21.15 -19.83
CA LYS A 175 28.57 22.28 -20.77
C LYS A 175 29.51 23.40 -20.34
N LYS A 176 29.62 23.69 -19.03
CA LYS A 176 30.60 24.67 -18.51
C LYS A 176 32.04 24.21 -18.66
N GLN A 177 32.28 22.90 -18.65
CA GLN A 177 33.61 22.30 -18.86
C GLN A 177 33.93 22.10 -20.36
N GLY A 178 33.06 22.54 -21.27
CA GLY A 178 33.22 22.31 -22.71
C GLY A 178 33.03 20.85 -23.14
N ILE A 179 32.47 20.01 -22.27
CA ILE A 179 32.15 18.62 -22.56
C ILE A 179 30.71 18.57 -23.09
N ASP A 180 30.53 18.10 -24.31
CA ASP A 180 29.20 17.82 -24.88
C ASP A 180 28.81 16.36 -24.66
N PRO A 181 27.88 16.05 -23.74
CA PRO A 181 27.49 14.68 -23.44
C PRO A 181 26.88 13.95 -24.65
N ASP A 182 26.19 14.67 -25.52
CA ASP A 182 25.46 14.09 -26.66
C ASP A 182 26.44 13.60 -27.76
N ALA A 183 27.59 14.30 -27.90
CA ALA A 183 28.66 13.91 -28.81
C ALA A 183 29.41 12.65 -28.34
N ILE A 184 29.58 12.48 -27.02
CA ILE A 184 30.23 11.29 -26.43
C ILE A 184 29.35 10.05 -26.62
N GLU A 185 28.03 10.19 -26.45
CA GLU A 185 27.10 9.07 -26.65
C GLU A 185 27.09 8.59 -28.10
N GLN A 186 27.11 9.52 -29.07
CA GLN A 186 27.21 9.18 -30.49
C GLN A 186 28.53 8.47 -30.83
N ALA A 187 29.67 8.96 -30.31
CA ALA A 187 30.98 8.36 -30.53
C ALA A 187 31.13 6.96 -29.88
N SER A 188 30.30 6.60 -28.90
CA SER A 188 30.31 5.28 -28.26
C SER A 188 29.48 4.20 -28.97
N LYS A 189 28.67 4.61 -29.95
CA LYS A 189 27.81 3.71 -30.75
C LYS A 189 28.45 3.32 -32.09
N GLU A 190 29.62 3.88 -32.39
CA GLU A 190 30.50 3.54 -33.51
C GLU A 190 31.62 2.60 -33.03
#